data_AF-A0A6C0EXM1-F1
#
_entry.id   AF-A0A6C0EXM1-F1
#
_cell.length_a   1.000
_cell.length_b   1.000
_cell.length_c   1.000
_cell.angle_alpha   90.00
_cell.angle_beta   90.00
_cell.angle_gamma   90.00
#
_symmetry.space_group_name_H-M   'P 1'
#
loop_
_entity.id
_entity.type
_entity.pdbx_description
1 polymer ?
#
loop_
_entity_poly.entity_id
_entity_poly.type
_entity_poly.pdbx_seq_one_letter_code
_entity_poly.pdbx_strand_id
1 'polypeptide(L)'
;MSDRICPTCNNTFNFPSRLKKHFESVIHCKKTKEQIDEFFVKNRNYNNILYKCDKCQYTFIQKSSLNRHMKYSECSKRNNINSSTNPDLINLLSSLPQDVISSLLATHTANNQLNNHPVNNIAITNNNPSNSNNTTNTNNTTNTTNSNNVITNNTFIQQINPFGFEDVRAIPIDEMKKILNSGRDAGIHIIKTIYNKIENKNFYKPNMSRPEIACLNTDFNLTIYKSKPFCDALFDRCIALLHHMLYLCKNEYTRENIRTIYDNIEDIETTMRTEIYDQNLQNIVEPKTKTKLQNIIESEFRTKIQSIIESEFRNNNMSNKNRIQKFIQDTKDNKDTKQKTKKLINDISKLNQETNNELCISISDRELNQVLGDPNVEIGLTKSEILLDLRLKRFEESIYYNYWNDRSEAINEYIINHEKSQIGDLRNIRILQEKIKMMLDLIRLRHENWKQDEELDLNVDEIIKVQYFENIEDLQAIQDSNNNLSILEEIEDLYELEEIEN
;
A
#
# COMPACT_ATOMS: atom_id res chain seq x y z
N MET A 1 -5.66 23.91 -33.66
CA MET A 1 -6.56 24.86 -32.97
C MET A 1 -7.97 24.88 -33.57
N SER A 2 -8.38 23.83 -34.32
CA SER A 2 -9.75 23.66 -34.85
C SER A 2 -10.67 22.83 -33.94
N ASP A 3 -10.13 22.19 -32.90
CA ASP A 3 -10.82 21.31 -31.95
C ASP A 3 -11.67 22.03 -30.90
N ARG A 4 -11.75 23.36 -31.00
CA ARG A 4 -12.39 24.26 -30.04
C ARG A 4 -13.31 25.29 -30.67
N ILE A 5 -13.55 25.19 -31.98
CA ILE A 5 -14.43 26.09 -32.72
C ILE A 5 -15.58 25.27 -33.27
N CYS A 6 -16.82 25.70 -33.01
CA CYS A 6 -17.98 25.07 -33.64
C CYS A 6 -18.01 25.41 -35.12
N PRO A 7 -18.04 24.43 -36.05
CA PRO A 7 -18.05 24.69 -37.48
C PRO A 7 -19.40 25.25 -37.97
N THR A 8 -20.46 25.15 -37.16
CA THR A 8 -21.82 25.53 -37.55
C THR A 8 -22.16 26.96 -37.12
N CYS A 9 -21.66 27.42 -35.97
CA CYS A 9 -21.92 28.77 -35.46
C CYS A 9 -20.66 29.62 -35.25
N ASN A 10 -19.47 29.10 -35.57
CA ASN A 10 -18.16 29.74 -35.38
C ASN A 10 -17.84 30.20 -33.94
N ASN A 11 -18.62 29.79 -32.94
CA ASN A 11 -18.32 30.06 -31.54
C ASN A 11 -17.06 29.31 -31.10
N THR A 12 -16.18 30.04 -30.42
CA THR A 12 -14.92 29.50 -29.87
C THR A 12 -15.11 29.15 -28.40
N PHE A 13 -14.65 27.96 -28.01
CA PHE A 13 -14.80 27.42 -26.67
C PHE A 13 -13.43 27.22 -26.01
N ASN A 14 -13.34 27.50 -24.71
CA ASN A 14 -12.10 27.36 -23.97
C ASN A 14 -11.63 25.89 -23.88
N PHE A 15 -12.58 24.93 -23.92
CA PHE A 15 -12.31 23.50 -23.76
C PHE A 15 -13.10 22.66 -24.77
N PRO A 16 -12.51 21.57 -25.33
CA PRO A 16 -13.21 20.62 -26.19
C PRO A 16 -14.46 20.00 -25.55
N SER A 17 -14.46 19.79 -24.23
CA SER A 17 -15.60 19.27 -23.48
C SER A 17 -16.81 20.21 -23.52
N ARG A 18 -16.59 21.53 -23.56
CA ARG A 18 -17.69 22.51 -23.71
C ARG A 18 -18.22 22.56 -25.13
N LEU A 19 -17.36 22.38 -26.13
CA LEU A 19 -17.80 22.22 -27.51
C LEU A 19 -18.60 20.92 -27.71
N LYS A 20 -18.21 19.83 -27.02
CA LYS A 20 -18.97 18.56 -27.02
C LYS A 20 -20.38 18.75 -26.46
N LYS A 21 -20.51 19.37 -25.27
CA LYS A 21 -21.83 19.70 -24.69
C LYS A 21 -22.65 20.63 -25.58
N HIS A 22 -22.00 21.52 -26.33
CA HIS A 22 -22.67 22.38 -27.30
C HIS A 22 -23.25 21.57 -28.47
N PHE A 23 -22.54 20.55 -28.99
CA PHE A 23 -23.06 19.63 -29.99
C PHE A 23 -24.16 18.69 -29.47
N GLU A 24 -24.27 18.49 -28.16
CA GLU A 24 -25.32 17.63 -27.58
C GLU A 24 -26.62 18.42 -27.30
N SER A 25 -26.50 19.70 -26.95
CA SER A 25 -27.62 20.50 -26.40
C SER A 25 -28.16 21.59 -27.31
N VAL A 26 -27.37 22.18 -28.22
CA VAL A 26 -27.82 23.33 -29.01
C VAL A 26 -28.48 22.87 -30.30
N ILE A 27 -29.78 23.12 -30.44
CA ILE A 27 -30.65 22.63 -31.53
C ILE A 27 -30.00 22.80 -32.92
N HIS A 28 -29.51 24.00 -33.25
CA HIS A 28 -28.93 24.32 -34.56
C HIS A 28 -27.48 23.85 -34.75
N CYS A 29 -26.84 23.34 -33.71
CA CYS A 29 -25.48 22.80 -33.74
C CYS A 29 -25.44 21.34 -33.30
N LYS A 30 -26.61 20.71 -33.10
CA LYS A 30 -26.74 19.39 -32.53
C LYS A 30 -26.20 18.35 -33.50
N LYS A 31 -25.39 17.40 -33.00
CA LYS A 31 -24.80 16.31 -33.77
C LYS A 31 -25.10 14.98 -33.10
N THR A 32 -25.10 13.90 -33.87
CA THR A 32 -25.20 12.55 -33.29
C THR A 32 -23.91 12.18 -32.56
N LYS A 33 -23.96 11.15 -31.72
CA LYS A 33 -22.79 10.70 -30.95
C LYS A 33 -21.63 10.31 -31.88
N GLU A 34 -21.95 9.62 -32.98
CA GLU A 34 -20.99 9.20 -34.01
C GLU A 34 -20.35 10.42 -34.68
N GLN A 35 -21.13 11.44 -35.02
CA GLN A 35 -20.65 12.67 -35.65
C GLN A 35 -19.78 13.52 -34.70
N ILE A 36 -20.11 13.52 -33.41
CA ILE A 36 -19.31 14.19 -32.38
C ILE A 36 -17.95 13.50 -32.25
N ASP A 37 -17.95 12.17 -32.14
CA ASP A 37 -16.74 11.40 -31.98
C ASP A 37 -15.86 11.50 -33.23
N GLU A 38 -16.45 11.43 -34.43
CA GLU A 38 -15.73 11.62 -35.70
C GLU A 38 -15.12 13.04 -35.80
N PHE A 39 -15.84 14.09 -35.36
CA PHE A 39 -15.32 15.46 -35.34
C PHE A 39 -14.09 15.61 -34.43
N PHE A 40 -14.14 15.04 -33.22
CA PHE A 40 -13.01 15.10 -32.29
C PHE A 40 -11.88 14.16 -32.67
N VAL A 41 -12.15 13.05 -33.36
CA VAL A 41 -11.12 12.16 -33.92
C VAL A 41 -10.38 12.86 -35.07
N LYS A 42 -11.10 13.47 -36.02
CA LYS A 42 -10.50 14.19 -37.16
C LYS A 42 -9.69 15.44 -36.75
N ASN A 43 -10.10 16.12 -35.68
CA ASN A 43 -9.42 17.33 -35.19
C ASN A 43 -8.36 17.06 -34.11
N ARG A 44 -8.16 15.81 -33.70
CA ARG A 44 -7.02 15.42 -32.87
C ARG A 44 -5.78 15.29 -33.75
N ASN A 45 -4.87 16.25 -33.64
CA ASN A 45 -3.51 16.12 -34.18
C ASN A 45 -2.72 15.08 -33.36
N TYR A 46 -2.99 13.80 -33.57
CA TYR A 46 -2.08 12.73 -33.22
C TYR A 46 -1.85 11.88 -34.47
N ASN A 47 -0.60 11.90 -34.96
CA ASN A 47 -0.10 10.91 -35.90
C ASN A 47 -0.54 9.53 -35.41
N ASN A 48 -1.11 8.76 -36.32
CA ASN A 48 -1.81 7.50 -36.10
C ASN A 48 -0.86 6.36 -35.67
N ILE A 49 -0.14 6.56 -34.57
CA ILE A 49 0.77 5.59 -33.97
C ILE A 49 0.02 4.96 -32.81
N LEU A 50 -0.57 3.79 -33.08
CA LEU A 50 -1.02 2.89 -32.02
C LEU A 50 0.22 2.24 -31.40
N TYR A 51 0.36 2.36 -30.09
CA TYR A 51 1.48 1.78 -29.34
C TYR A 51 1.09 0.36 -28.93
N LYS A 52 1.72 -0.66 -29.50
CA LYS A 52 1.42 -2.07 -29.22
C LYS A 52 2.33 -2.61 -28.12
N CYS A 53 1.80 -3.41 -27.21
CA CYS A 53 2.62 -4.19 -26.29
C CYS A 53 3.17 -5.43 -26.99
N ASP A 54 4.49 -5.61 -26.98
CA ASP A 54 5.12 -6.75 -27.65
C ASP A 54 4.85 -8.09 -26.96
N LYS A 55 4.43 -8.07 -25.68
CA LYS A 55 4.19 -9.27 -24.87
C LYS A 55 2.76 -9.81 -24.95
N CYS A 56 1.75 -8.93 -24.97
CA CYS A 56 0.33 -9.33 -25.05
C CYS A 56 -0.39 -8.83 -26.30
N GLN A 57 0.32 -8.11 -27.18
CA GLN A 57 -0.20 -7.59 -28.45
C GLN A 57 -1.35 -6.56 -28.31
N TYR A 58 -1.66 -6.13 -27.09
CA TYR A 58 -2.68 -5.12 -26.81
C TYR A 58 -2.23 -3.73 -27.28
N THR A 59 -3.14 -2.96 -27.88
CA THR A 59 -2.84 -1.65 -28.49
C THR A 59 -3.32 -0.51 -27.60
N PHE A 60 -2.49 0.53 -27.52
CA PHE A 60 -2.73 1.70 -26.70
C PHE A 60 -2.73 2.96 -27.58
N ILE A 61 -3.67 3.84 -27.29
CA ILE A 61 -3.80 5.14 -27.97
C ILE A 61 -2.69 6.10 -27.51
N GLN A 62 -2.14 5.90 -26.31
CA GLN A 62 -1.11 6.76 -25.73
C GLN A 62 0.11 5.95 -25.29
N LYS A 63 1.31 6.50 -25.54
CA LYS A 63 2.59 5.90 -25.11
C LYS A 63 2.68 5.78 -23.59
N SER A 64 2.12 6.73 -22.85
CA SER A 64 2.03 6.70 -21.38
C SER A 64 1.20 5.50 -20.88
N SER A 65 0.11 5.17 -21.57
CA SER A 65 -0.72 4.01 -21.26
C SER A 65 0.00 2.69 -21.54
N LEU A 66 0.74 2.59 -22.64
CA LEU A 66 1.63 1.44 -22.89
C LEU A 66 2.71 1.33 -21.80
N ASN A 67 3.37 2.43 -21.44
CA ASN A 67 4.41 2.43 -20.41
C ASN A 67 3.85 2.00 -19.04
N ARG A 68 2.64 2.45 -18.70
CA ARG A 68 1.95 2.04 -17.47
C ARG A 68 1.61 0.55 -17.51
N HIS A 69 1.10 0.08 -18.64
CA HIS A 69 0.83 -1.35 -18.86
C HIS A 69 2.10 -2.19 -18.73
N MET A 70 3.22 -1.79 -19.33
CA MET A 70 4.50 -2.51 -19.23
C MET A 70 5.11 -2.50 -17.83
N LYS A 71 4.75 -1.52 -17.00
CA LYS A 71 5.30 -1.36 -15.64
C LYS A 71 4.47 -2.03 -14.55
N TYR A 72 3.15 -2.10 -14.71
CA TYR A 72 2.25 -2.49 -13.63
C TYR A 72 1.29 -3.63 -13.97
N SER A 73 1.18 -4.07 -15.23
CA SER A 73 0.38 -5.26 -15.56
C SER A 73 1.18 -6.54 -15.41
N GLU A 74 0.53 -7.69 -15.52
CA GLU A 74 1.15 -9.03 -15.62
C GLU A 74 2.26 -9.11 -16.72
N CYS A 75 2.21 -8.24 -17.74
CA CYS A 75 3.27 -8.11 -18.75
C CYS A 75 4.60 -7.55 -18.19
N SER A 76 4.60 -6.97 -17.00
CA SER A 76 5.82 -6.54 -16.29
C SER A 76 6.62 -7.71 -15.72
N LYS A 77 5.95 -8.81 -15.36
CA LYS A 77 6.55 -10.00 -14.73
C LYS A 77 7.13 -10.99 -15.73
N ARG A 78 6.61 -11.02 -16.96
CA ARG A 78 7.15 -11.82 -18.06
C ARG A 78 8.32 -11.09 -18.73
N ASN A 79 9.50 -11.01 -18.10
CA ASN A 79 10.69 -10.61 -18.85
C ASN A 79 11.12 -11.76 -19.77
N ASN A 80 11.43 -11.38 -21.02
CA ASN A 80 11.85 -12.24 -22.12
C ASN A 80 12.87 -13.28 -21.69
N ILE A 81 12.55 -14.56 -21.86
CA ILE A 81 13.53 -15.65 -21.92
C ILE A 81 14.40 -15.55 -23.19
N ASN A 82 14.07 -14.70 -24.17
CA ASN A 82 14.85 -14.58 -25.39
C ASN A 82 15.40 -13.16 -25.58
N SER A 83 16.60 -12.91 -25.04
CA SER A 83 17.70 -12.10 -25.64
C SER A 83 18.69 -11.54 -24.61
N SER A 84 19.49 -12.41 -23.98
CA SER A 84 20.87 -12.09 -23.58
C SER A 84 21.61 -13.35 -23.16
N THR A 85 21.87 -14.25 -24.11
CA THR A 85 22.97 -15.20 -23.93
C THR A 85 24.26 -14.38 -23.87
N ASN A 86 24.82 -14.20 -22.68
CA ASN A 86 26.19 -13.75 -22.55
C ASN A 86 27.08 -14.99 -22.68
N PRO A 87 27.76 -15.20 -23.84
CA PRO A 87 28.56 -16.42 -24.08
C PRO A 87 29.72 -16.58 -23.09
N ASP A 88 30.10 -15.53 -22.36
CA ASP A 88 31.19 -15.57 -21.37
C ASP A 88 30.81 -16.29 -20.08
N LEU A 89 29.53 -16.35 -19.70
CA LEU A 89 29.08 -17.05 -18.48
C LEU A 89 29.02 -18.57 -18.67
N ILE A 90 28.71 -19.05 -19.88
CA ILE A 90 28.68 -20.48 -20.19
C ILE A 90 30.10 -21.06 -20.26
N ASN A 91 31.07 -20.28 -20.75
CA ASN A 91 32.49 -20.67 -20.75
C ASN A 91 33.13 -20.66 -19.35
N LEU A 92 32.59 -19.87 -18.41
CA LEU A 92 33.07 -19.87 -17.03
C LEU A 92 32.52 -21.04 -16.21
N LEU A 93 31.31 -21.52 -16.52
CA LEU A 93 30.74 -22.72 -15.88
C LEU A 93 31.35 -24.02 -16.41
N SER A 94 31.74 -24.07 -17.69
CA SER A 94 32.36 -25.26 -18.30
C SER A 94 33.84 -25.43 -17.97
N SER A 95 34.47 -24.46 -17.30
CA SER A 95 35.88 -24.50 -16.88
C SER A 95 36.07 -24.81 -15.39
N LEU A 96 34.99 -25.05 -14.63
CA LEU A 96 35.05 -25.42 -13.22
C LEU A 96 35.16 -26.96 -13.05
N PRO A 97 36.07 -27.46 -12.18
CA PRO A 97 36.14 -28.88 -11.84
C PRO A 97 34.85 -29.38 -11.19
N GLN A 98 34.40 -30.60 -11.54
CA GLN A 98 33.08 -31.14 -11.12
C GLN A 98 32.93 -31.35 -9.61
N ASP A 99 34.04 -31.49 -8.91
CA ASP A 99 34.20 -31.56 -7.47
C ASP A 99 33.77 -30.26 -6.76
N VAL A 100 33.89 -29.10 -7.42
CA VAL A 100 33.42 -27.80 -6.89
C VAL A 100 31.91 -27.67 -7.06
N ILE A 101 31.36 -28.12 -8.20
CA ILE A 101 29.92 -28.09 -8.50
C ILE A 101 29.15 -29.02 -7.53
N SER A 102 29.70 -30.20 -7.26
CA SER A 102 29.15 -31.17 -6.30
C SER A 102 29.13 -30.62 -4.86
N SER A 103 30.14 -29.83 -4.50
CA SER A 103 30.25 -29.20 -3.17
C SER A 103 29.23 -28.06 -2.98
N LEU A 104 28.95 -27.27 -4.01
CA LEU A 104 27.91 -26.23 -3.94
C LEU A 104 26.50 -26.84 -3.84
N LEU A 105 26.20 -27.90 -4.59
CA LEU A 105 24.91 -28.58 -4.53
C LEU A 105 24.66 -29.22 -3.15
N ALA A 106 25.69 -29.82 -2.54
CA ALA A 106 25.59 -30.42 -1.19
C ALA A 106 25.26 -29.39 -0.09
N THR A 107 25.70 -28.13 -0.21
CA THR A 107 25.38 -27.07 0.77
C THR A 107 23.93 -26.56 0.67
N HIS A 108 23.28 -26.73 -0.48
CA HIS A 108 21.87 -26.38 -0.64
C HIS A 108 20.92 -27.45 -0.09
N THR A 109 21.32 -28.73 -0.07
CA THR A 109 20.49 -29.83 0.45
C THR A 109 20.52 -29.93 1.98
N ALA A 110 21.59 -29.49 2.64
CA ALA A 110 21.75 -29.60 4.11
C ALA A 110 20.91 -28.59 4.94
N ASN A 111 20.39 -27.51 4.32
CA ASN A 111 19.60 -26.50 5.04
C ASN A 111 18.09 -26.81 5.14
N ASN A 112 17.61 -27.92 4.55
CA ASN A 112 16.19 -28.30 4.53
C ASN A 112 15.83 -29.50 5.44
N GLN A 113 16.69 -29.91 6.37
CA GLN A 113 16.40 -31.00 7.33
C GLN A 113 16.71 -30.68 8.81
N LEU A 114 16.40 -29.47 9.27
CA LEU A 114 16.27 -29.19 10.71
C LEU A 114 15.06 -28.29 10.96
N ASN A 115 13.88 -28.91 11.07
CA ASN A 115 12.73 -28.36 11.79
C ASN A 115 11.80 -29.54 12.11
N ASN A 116 11.96 -30.15 13.29
CA ASN A 116 10.88 -30.78 14.05
C ASN A 116 11.33 -31.19 15.48
N HIS A 117 10.66 -30.58 16.48
CA HIS A 117 10.51 -30.95 17.91
C HIS A 117 11.67 -30.75 18.92
N PRO A 118 11.39 -30.69 20.25
CA PRO A 118 10.55 -29.72 20.98
C PRO A 118 11.31 -29.07 22.17
N VAL A 119 10.65 -28.11 22.82
CA VAL A 119 11.10 -27.37 24.03
C VAL A 119 11.62 -28.30 25.14
N ASN A 120 12.82 -28.02 25.67
CA ASN A 120 13.16 -28.35 27.06
C ASN A 120 14.27 -27.47 27.65
N ASN A 121 14.05 -27.09 28.91
CA ASN A 121 14.83 -26.21 29.78
C ASN A 121 16.31 -26.60 29.92
N ILE A 122 17.20 -25.60 30.00
CA ILE A 122 18.55 -25.77 30.57
C ILE A 122 18.77 -24.75 31.69
N ALA A 123 19.23 -25.31 32.80
CA ALA A 123 19.41 -24.72 34.11
C ALA A 123 20.52 -23.66 34.17
N ILE A 124 20.30 -22.66 35.02
CA ILE A 124 21.28 -21.66 35.44
C ILE A 124 22.05 -22.24 36.63
N THR A 125 23.36 -22.48 36.47
CA THR A 125 24.27 -22.77 37.58
C THR A 125 24.98 -21.49 38.02
N ASN A 126 24.63 -21.03 39.22
CA ASN A 126 25.32 -20.01 40.00
C ASN A 126 26.67 -20.53 40.51
N ASN A 127 27.71 -19.70 40.45
CA ASN A 127 28.86 -19.81 41.34
C ASN A 127 29.22 -18.42 41.89
N ASN A 128 29.06 -18.29 43.22
CA ASN A 128 29.54 -17.21 44.08
C ASN A 128 31.07 -17.17 44.16
N PRO A 129 31.62 -16.05 44.65
CA PRO A 129 32.57 -16.16 45.77
C PRO A 129 32.12 -15.35 47.00
N SER A 130 32.44 -15.93 48.16
CA SER A 130 32.00 -15.56 49.49
C SER A 130 32.56 -14.25 50.05
N ASN A 131 31.63 -13.49 50.61
CA ASN A 131 31.61 -12.65 51.82
C ASN A 131 32.91 -12.40 52.64
N SER A 132 33.12 -11.13 53.00
CA SER A 132 33.63 -10.71 54.32
C SER A 132 33.13 -9.29 54.65
N ASN A 133 32.49 -9.15 55.81
CA ASN A 133 31.91 -7.93 56.37
C ASN A 133 32.95 -6.89 56.82
N ASN A 134 32.65 -5.59 56.71
CA ASN A 134 32.58 -4.68 57.86
C ASN A 134 32.10 -3.25 57.52
N THR A 135 31.53 -2.63 58.54
CA THR A 135 30.70 -1.42 58.63
C THR A 135 31.48 -0.09 58.58
N THR A 136 30.84 0.95 58.04
CA THR A 136 30.98 2.42 58.29
C THR A 136 32.36 3.04 58.57
N ASN A 137 32.80 3.99 57.73
CA ASN A 137 32.84 5.42 58.06
C ASN A 137 33.36 6.30 56.90
N THR A 138 32.87 7.53 56.86
CA THR A 138 33.37 8.69 56.09
C THR A 138 34.88 8.94 56.28
N ASN A 139 35.58 9.29 55.19
CA ASN A 139 36.41 10.50 55.07
C ASN A 139 37.13 10.61 53.71
N ASN A 140 37.17 11.83 53.20
CA ASN A 140 37.98 12.27 52.06
C ASN A 140 39.46 11.98 52.28
N THR A 141 40.15 11.41 51.29
CA THR A 141 41.55 11.78 50.97
C THR A 141 41.86 11.44 49.51
N THR A 142 42.23 12.47 48.76
CA THR A 142 42.91 12.41 47.46
C THR A 142 44.23 11.65 47.58
N ASN A 143 44.45 10.64 46.74
CA ASN A 143 45.80 10.16 46.43
C ASN A 143 45.90 9.86 44.94
N THR A 144 46.59 10.76 44.26
CA THR A 144 47.07 10.66 42.89
C THR A 144 48.04 9.49 42.79
N THR A 145 47.71 8.47 42.02
CA THR A 145 48.68 7.49 41.52
C THR A 145 48.57 7.43 40.01
N ASN A 146 49.54 8.07 39.36
CA ASN A 146 49.78 7.98 37.92
C ASN A 146 50.06 6.52 37.57
N SER A 147 49.08 5.87 36.97
CA SER A 147 49.26 4.64 36.23
C SER A 147 48.96 4.98 34.77
N ASN A 148 49.95 4.84 33.91
CA ASN A 148 49.84 5.07 32.47
C ASN A 148 48.79 4.12 31.88
N ASN A 149 47.53 4.55 31.86
CA ASN A 149 46.50 3.92 31.07
C ASN A 149 46.74 4.32 29.62
N VAL A 150 47.10 3.34 28.80
CA VAL A 150 46.80 3.39 27.37
C VAL A 150 45.29 3.51 27.28
N ILE A 151 44.81 4.74 27.10
CA ILE A 151 43.42 5.01 26.78
C ILE A 151 43.24 4.46 25.37
N THR A 152 42.86 3.18 25.25
CA THR A 152 42.15 2.72 24.06
C THR A 152 40.83 3.46 24.07
N ASN A 153 40.78 4.61 23.40
CA ASN A 153 39.57 5.30 23.01
C ASN A 153 38.81 4.38 22.04
N ASN A 154 38.17 3.33 22.56
CA ASN A 154 37.05 2.71 21.87
C ASN A 154 35.89 3.69 22.02
N THR A 155 35.93 4.77 21.23
CA THR A 155 34.75 5.57 20.95
C THR A 155 33.72 4.62 20.36
N PHE A 156 32.75 4.22 21.17
CA PHE A 156 31.57 3.51 20.71
C PHE A 156 30.92 4.39 19.65
N ILE A 157 31.10 4.03 18.38
CA ILE A 157 30.51 4.78 17.27
C ILE A 157 29.00 4.56 17.38
N GLN A 158 28.29 5.60 17.76
CA GLN A 158 26.85 5.53 17.94
C GLN A 158 26.19 5.57 16.55
N GLN A 159 25.71 4.41 16.11
CA GLN A 159 24.97 4.23 14.86
C GLN A 159 23.84 5.26 14.74
N ILE A 160 23.69 5.88 13.56
CA ILE A 160 22.56 6.75 13.22
C ILE A 160 21.81 6.13 12.03
N ASN A 161 20.49 6.01 12.17
CA ASN A 161 19.60 5.53 11.14
C ASN A 161 19.24 6.71 10.22
N PRO A 162 19.48 6.63 8.90
CA PRO A 162 19.06 7.68 7.98
C PRO A 162 17.55 7.95 8.09
N PHE A 163 17.15 9.18 7.80
CA PHE A 163 15.76 9.57 7.78
C PHE A 163 14.98 8.71 6.78
N GLY A 164 13.86 8.12 7.23
CA GLY A 164 13.07 7.17 6.45
C GLY A 164 13.51 5.71 6.58
N PHE A 165 14.57 5.44 7.35
CA PHE A 165 15.09 4.11 7.64
C PHE A 165 15.16 3.87 9.16
N GLU A 166 14.20 4.41 9.90
CA GLU A 166 14.00 4.08 11.31
C GLU A 166 13.48 2.64 11.45
N ASP A 167 14.07 1.86 12.36
CA ASP A 167 13.74 0.45 12.57
C ASP A 167 12.72 0.27 13.71
N VAL A 168 11.53 -0.23 13.37
CA VAL A 168 10.48 -0.54 14.34
C VAL A 168 10.77 -1.80 15.14
N ARG A 169 11.59 -2.74 14.63
CA ARG A 169 11.85 -4.05 15.27
C ARG A 169 12.58 -3.94 16.61
N ALA A 170 13.17 -2.78 16.89
CA ALA A 170 13.75 -2.47 18.19
C ALA A 170 12.70 -2.11 19.26
N ILE A 171 11.41 -2.03 18.90
CA ILE A 171 10.29 -1.77 19.83
C ILE A 171 9.70 -3.14 20.22
N PRO A 172 9.48 -3.43 21.51
CA PRO A 172 8.83 -4.67 21.93
C PRO A 172 7.40 -4.79 21.37
N ILE A 173 6.96 -6.02 21.06
CA ILE A 173 5.62 -6.31 20.54
C ILE A 173 4.52 -5.74 21.43
N ASP A 174 4.63 -5.85 22.76
CA ASP A 174 3.65 -5.28 23.69
C ASP A 174 3.51 -3.75 23.58
N GLU A 175 4.62 -3.07 23.29
CA GLU A 175 4.61 -1.62 23.09
C GLU A 175 4.04 -1.25 21.71
N MET A 176 4.35 -2.03 20.67
CA MET A 176 3.70 -1.89 19.36
C MET A 176 2.18 -2.03 19.47
N LYS A 177 1.70 -3.05 20.20
CA LYS A 177 0.25 -3.28 20.41
C LYS A 177 -0.41 -2.10 21.12
N LYS A 178 0.23 -1.51 22.12
CA LYS A 178 -0.26 -0.29 22.80
C LYS A 178 -0.36 0.90 21.85
N ILE A 179 0.61 1.07 20.94
CA ILE A 179 0.60 2.13 19.93
C ILE A 179 -0.53 1.90 18.93
N LEU A 180 -0.62 0.71 18.34
CA LEU A 180 -1.63 0.36 17.34
C LEU A 180 -3.06 0.49 17.89
N ASN A 181 -3.28 0.11 19.16
CA ASN A 181 -4.58 0.20 19.81
C ASN A 181 -4.92 1.61 20.35
N SER A 182 -4.07 2.62 20.13
CA SER A 182 -4.31 3.99 20.63
C SER A 182 -5.17 4.86 19.71
N GLY A 183 -5.78 4.27 18.68
CA GLY A 183 -6.68 4.97 17.76
C GLY A 183 -5.97 6.13 17.06
N ARG A 184 -6.60 7.31 17.03
CA ARG A 184 -6.07 8.51 16.34
C ARG A 184 -4.72 9.00 16.88
N ASP A 185 -4.39 8.71 18.14
CA ASP A 185 -3.12 9.12 18.74
C ASP A 185 -1.96 8.19 18.36
N ALA A 186 -2.21 7.07 17.66
CA ALA A 186 -1.19 6.12 17.23
C ALA A 186 -0.07 6.80 16.42
N GLY A 187 -0.44 7.74 15.54
CA GLY A 187 0.52 8.51 14.76
C GLY A 187 1.43 9.41 15.60
N ILE A 188 0.95 9.93 16.73
CA ILE A 188 1.76 10.74 17.65
C ILE A 188 2.63 9.84 18.53
N HIS A 189 2.06 8.74 19.04
CA HIS A 189 2.77 7.80 19.90
C HIS A 189 3.93 7.12 19.19
N ILE A 190 3.77 6.73 17.92
CA ILE A 190 4.86 6.10 17.16
C ILE A 190 6.02 7.06 16.93
N ILE A 191 5.76 8.31 16.59
CA ILE A 191 6.81 9.33 16.39
C ILE A 191 7.58 9.55 17.69
N LYS A 192 6.86 9.73 18.81
CA LYS A 192 7.52 9.89 20.12
C LYS A 192 8.38 8.67 20.46
N THR A 193 7.87 7.46 20.26
CA THR A 193 8.57 6.22 20.60
C THR A 193 9.81 6.02 19.72
N ILE A 194 9.69 6.23 18.41
CA ILE A 194 10.78 6.06 17.44
C ILE A 194 11.87 7.12 17.62
N TYR A 195 11.50 8.40 17.74
CA TYR A 195 12.48 9.49 17.81
C TYR A 195 13.01 9.79 19.22
N ASN A 196 12.46 9.14 20.26
CA ASN A 196 13.11 9.13 21.58
C ASN A 196 14.42 8.32 21.55
N LYS A 197 14.55 7.38 20.60
CA LYS A 197 15.76 6.57 20.44
C LYS A 197 16.90 7.37 19.81
N ILE A 198 18.09 7.23 20.38
CA ILE A 198 19.25 8.06 20.10
C ILE A 198 19.76 7.88 18.65
N GLU A 199 19.58 6.68 18.10
CA GLU A 199 19.91 6.28 16.73
C GLU A 199 18.99 6.92 15.68
N ASN A 200 17.77 7.32 16.05
CA ASN A 200 16.80 7.94 15.13
C ASN A 200 16.83 9.47 15.19
N LYS A 201 17.70 10.08 16.00
CA LYS A 201 17.91 11.53 16.06
C LYS A 201 18.72 12.03 14.85
N ASN A 202 18.11 11.89 13.68
CA ASN A 202 18.75 11.97 12.36
C ASN A 202 18.50 13.30 11.62
N PHE A 203 17.88 14.28 12.28
CA PHE A 203 17.64 15.61 11.74
C PHE A 203 17.93 16.73 12.75
N TYR A 204 18.23 17.92 12.23
CA TYR A 204 18.47 19.14 13.01
C TYR A 204 18.16 20.39 12.17
N LYS A 205 18.05 21.53 12.83
CA LYS A 205 17.84 22.86 12.25
C LYS A 205 19.19 23.59 12.10
N PRO A 206 19.73 23.76 10.86
CA PRO A 206 21.05 24.36 10.64
C PRO A 206 21.12 25.82 11.10
N ASN A 207 20.03 26.55 10.90
CA ASN A 207 19.86 27.91 11.35
C ASN A 207 18.51 28.02 12.07
N MET A 208 18.54 28.31 13.36
CA MET A 208 17.32 28.37 14.21
C MET A 208 16.29 29.40 13.72
N SER A 209 16.73 30.44 13.01
CA SER A 209 15.86 31.50 12.47
C SER A 209 15.24 31.16 11.11
N ARG A 210 15.77 30.17 10.38
CA ARG A 210 15.25 29.79 9.04
C ARG A 210 14.34 28.58 9.12
N PRO A 211 13.30 28.46 8.28
CA PRO A 211 12.41 27.30 8.26
C PRO A 211 13.02 26.11 7.50
N GLU A 212 14.31 25.85 7.69
CA GLU A 212 15.10 24.82 6.99
C GLU A 212 15.53 23.74 7.97
N ILE A 213 15.38 22.48 7.59
CA ILE A 213 15.69 21.30 8.40
C ILE A 213 16.63 20.41 7.59
N ALA A 214 17.76 20.04 8.17
CA ALA A 214 18.73 19.12 7.57
C ALA A 214 18.52 17.72 8.13
N CYS A 215 18.47 16.73 7.24
CA CYS A 215 18.26 15.32 7.58
C CYS A 215 19.38 14.47 6.98
N LEU A 216 19.81 13.43 7.69
CA LEU A 216 20.74 12.42 7.18
C LEU A 216 20.03 11.51 6.16
N ASN A 217 20.57 11.39 4.95
CA ASN A 217 20.04 10.51 3.90
C ASN A 217 20.84 9.20 3.74
N THR A 218 20.38 8.32 2.86
CA THR A 218 20.97 7.00 2.59
C THR A 218 22.38 7.04 1.99
N ASP A 219 22.74 8.16 1.35
CA ASP A 219 24.07 8.38 0.79
C ASP A 219 25.06 8.93 1.82
N PHE A 220 24.64 9.00 3.09
CA PHE A 220 25.40 9.58 4.20
C PHE A 220 25.70 11.07 3.98
N ASN A 221 24.77 11.77 3.34
CA ASN A 221 24.80 13.22 3.12
C ASN A 221 23.63 13.90 3.82
N LEU A 222 23.67 15.24 3.86
CA LEU A 222 22.58 16.05 4.41
C LEU A 222 21.64 16.51 3.30
N THR A 223 20.37 16.13 3.41
CA THR A 223 19.28 16.68 2.59
C THR A 223 18.61 17.83 3.36
N ILE A 224 18.41 18.97 2.70
CA ILE A 224 17.76 20.14 3.30
C ILE A 224 16.30 20.21 2.84
N TYR A 225 15.38 20.23 3.80
CA TYR A 225 13.95 20.40 3.58
C TYR A 225 13.49 21.77 4.08
N LYS A 226 12.49 22.36 3.42
CA LYS A 226 11.67 23.40 4.05
C LYS A 226 10.77 22.76 5.12
N SER A 227 10.39 23.52 6.14
CA SER A 227 9.63 23.01 7.29
C SER A 227 8.34 22.29 6.90
N LYS A 228 7.55 22.80 5.94
CA LYS A 228 6.29 22.16 5.53
C LYS A 228 6.53 20.79 4.84
N PRO A 229 7.33 20.71 3.76
CA PRO A 229 7.69 19.42 3.15
C PRO A 229 8.33 18.42 4.12
N PHE A 230 9.10 18.89 5.11
CA PHE A 230 9.64 18.00 6.14
C PHE A 230 8.54 17.39 7.00
N CYS A 231 7.56 18.19 7.45
CA CYS A 231 6.43 17.67 8.21
C CYS A 231 5.64 16.64 7.40
N ASP A 232 5.41 16.90 6.10
CA ASP A 232 4.73 15.97 5.19
C ASP A 232 5.52 14.66 5.07
N ALA A 233 6.84 14.73 4.88
CA ALA A 233 7.71 13.55 4.79
C ALA A 233 7.78 12.76 6.12
N LEU A 234 7.84 13.44 7.26
CA LEU A 234 7.82 12.82 8.59
C LEU A 234 6.48 12.11 8.83
N PHE A 235 5.40 12.70 8.32
CA PHE A 235 4.07 12.12 8.39
C PHE A 235 3.91 10.88 7.50
N ASP A 236 4.28 10.95 6.23
CA ASP A 236 4.27 9.77 5.35
C ASP A 236 5.12 8.64 5.97
N ARG A 237 6.23 9.01 6.64
CA ARG A 237 7.05 8.06 7.37
C ARG A 237 6.31 7.45 8.57
N CYS A 238 5.57 8.24 9.32
CA CYS A 238 4.75 7.77 10.43
C CYS A 238 3.74 6.70 9.99
N ILE A 239 3.02 6.92 8.88
CA ILE A 239 2.08 5.95 8.32
C ILE A 239 2.80 4.66 7.93
N ALA A 240 3.95 4.76 7.24
CA ALA A 240 4.75 3.58 6.88
C ALA A 240 5.21 2.79 8.12
N LEU A 241 5.63 3.47 9.19
CA LEU A 241 6.04 2.82 10.43
C LEU A 241 4.86 2.09 11.12
N LEU A 242 3.64 2.67 11.08
CA LEU A 242 2.44 2.02 11.61
C LEU A 242 2.10 0.75 10.81
N HIS A 243 2.20 0.81 9.48
CA HIS A 243 2.03 -0.39 8.63
C HIS A 243 3.06 -1.47 8.95
N HIS A 244 4.33 -1.12 9.17
CA HIS A 244 5.33 -2.11 9.58
C HIS A 244 5.01 -2.73 10.95
N MET A 245 4.56 -1.93 11.92
CA MET A 245 4.13 -2.45 13.22
C MET A 245 2.96 -3.42 13.10
N LEU A 246 1.96 -3.07 12.28
CA LEU A 246 0.81 -3.94 12.02
C LEU A 246 1.25 -5.24 11.36
N TYR A 247 2.13 -5.20 10.35
CA TYR A 247 2.69 -6.38 9.71
C TYR A 247 3.42 -7.29 10.71
N LEU A 248 4.27 -6.72 11.57
CA LEU A 248 5.01 -7.48 12.58
C LEU A 248 4.09 -8.08 13.65
N CYS A 249 2.99 -7.41 13.99
CA CYS A 249 2.03 -7.87 14.99
C CYS A 249 0.88 -8.68 14.38
N LYS A 250 0.86 -8.98 13.08
CA LYS A 250 -0.34 -9.55 12.42
C LYS A 250 -0.82 -10.87 13.06
N ASN A 251 0.11 -11.71 13.51
CA ASN A 251 -0.20 -12.98 14.16
C ASN A 251 -0.67 -12.83 15.62
N GLU A 252 -0.56 -11.63 16.19
CA GLU A 252 -0.98 -11.29 17.56
C GLU A 252 -2.43 -10.80 17.64
N TYR A 253 -3.08 -10.65 16.48
CA TYR A 253 -4.41 -10.08 16.33
C TYR A 253 -5.33 -11.03 15.58
N THR A 254 -6.63 -10.97 15.91
CA THR A 254 -7.67 -11.54 15.06
C THR A 254 -7.78 -10.73 13.77
N ARG A 255 -8.30 -11.33 12.70
CA ARG A 255 -8.50 -10.62 11.42
C ARG A 255 -9.39 -9.37 11.58
N GLU A 256 -10.40 -9.44 12.43
CA GLU A 256 -11.28 -8.31 12.73
C GLU A 256 -10.54 -7.15 13.43
N ASN A 257 -9.63 -7.48 14.35
CA ASN A 257 -8.79 -6.48 14.99
C ASN A 257 -7.80 -5.85 14.00
N ILE A 258 -7.22 -6.65 13.09
CA ILE A 258 -6.36 -6.14 12.02
C ILE A 258 -7.12 -5.15 11.15
N ARG A 259 -8.34 -5.49 10.72
CA ARG A 259 -9.22 -4.61 9.94
C ARG A 259 -9.46 -3.28 10.67
N THR A 260 -9.86 -3.34 11.93
CA THR A 260 -10.12 -2.15 12.76
C THR A 260 -8.87 -1.27 12.91
N ILE A 261 -7.70 -1.87 13.14
CA ILE A 261 -6.43 -1.14 13.27
C ILE A 261 -6.06 -0.51 11.93
N TYR A 262 -6.23 -1.22 10.82
CA TYR A 262 -5.96 -0.70 9.49
C TYR A 262 -6.86 0.51 9.17
N ASP A 263 -8.17 0.39 9.44
CA ASP A 263 -9.12 1.50 9.24
C ASP A 263 -8.72 2.73 10.08
N ASN A 264 -8.25 2.53 11.32
CA ASN A 264 -7.70 3.62 12.12
C ASN A 264 -6.46 4.28 11.48
N ILE A 265 -5.57 3.50 10.86
CA ILE A 265 -4.38 4.04 10.15
C ILE A 265 -4.82 4.85 8.92
N GLU A 266 -5.77 4.34 8.14
CA GLU A 266 -6.33 5.03 6.96
C GLU A 266 -7.10 6.31 7.36
N ASP A 267 -7.79 6.29 8.49
CA ASP A 267 -8.43 7.47 9.08
C ASP A 267 -7.41 8.52 9.51
N ILE A 268 -6.31 8.13 10.15
CA ILE A 268 -5.19 9.05 10.45
C ILE A 268 -4.65 9.62 9.14
N GLU A 269 -4.44 8.77 8.12
CA GLU A 269 -3.93 9.20 6.83
C GLU A 269 -4.82 10.28 6.19
N THR A 270 -6.11 9.98 6.09
CA THR A 270 -7.11 10.81 5.44
C THR A 270 -7.33 12.11 6.21
N THR A 271 -7.53 12.02 7.52
CA THR A 271 -7.72 13.20 8.39
C THR A 271 -6.55 14.16 8.22
N MET A 272 -5.31 13.67 8.25
CA MET A 272 -4.15 14.52 8.12
C MET A 272 -3.95 15.10 6.73
N ARG A 273 -4.18 14.33 5.66
CA ARG A 273 -4.13 14.86 4.29
C ARG A 273 -5.16 15.98 4.10
N THR A 274 -6.38 15.82 4.62
CA THR A 274 -7.41 16.87 4.57
C THR A 274 -6.98 18.12 5.37
N GLU A 275 -6.43 17.97 6.59
CA GLU A 275 -5.90 19.10 7.38
C GLU A 275 -4.75 19.86 6.67
N ILE A 276 -3.87 19.14 5.95
CA ILE A 276 -2.67 19.72 5.31
C ILE A 276 -2.98 20.41 3.97
N TYR A 277 -3.91 19.86 3.18
CA TYR A 277 -4.16 20.29 1.80
C TYR A 277 -5.45 21.12 1.64
N ASP A 278 -6.54 20.79 2.33
CA ASP A 278 -7.85 21.44 2.10
C ASP A 278 -7.96 22.82 2.73
N GLN A 279 -7.15 23.16 3.74
CA GLN A 279 -7.07 24.53 4.26
C GLN A 279 -6.63 25.55 3.19
N ASN A 280 -6.00 25.12 2.09
CA ASN A 280 -5.62 26.01 0.98
C ASN A 280 -6.74 26.18 -0.08
N LEU A 281 -7.66 25.22 -0.20
CA LEU A 281 -8.80 25.23 -1.14
C LEU A 281 -10.08 25.80 -0.50
N GLN A 282 -10.31 25.53 0.78
CA GLN A 282 -11.48 26.03 1.54
C GLN A 282 -11.46 27.54 1.78
N ASN A 283 -10.31 28.20 1.63
CA ASN A 283 -10.23 29.67 1.59
C ASN A 283 -10.78 30.27 0.28
N ILE A 284 -11.06 29.45 -0.74
CA ILE A 284 -11.50 29.88 -2.07
C ILE A 284 -12.97 29.50 -2.33
N VAL A 285 -13.54 28.52 -1.61
CA VAL A 285 -14.91 28.02 -1.84
C VAL A 285 -15.78 28.17 -0.58
N GLU A 286 -16.60 29.22 -0.60
CA GLU A 286 -17.77 29.56 0.25
C GLU A 286 -17.65 29.53 1.80
N PRO A 287 -17.66 30.72 2.46
CA PRO A 287 -17.55 30.86 3.92
C PRO A 287 -18.87 30.67 4.70
N LYS A 288 -19.92 30.05 4.15
CA LYS A 288 -21.27 30.15 4.74
C LYS A 288 -21.73 28.99 5.64
N THR A 289 -20.93 27.94 5.86
CA THR A 289 -21.35 26.84 6.75
C THR A 289 -20.27 26.23 7.64
N LYS A 290 -19.01 26.71 7.62
CA LYS A 290 -17.99 26.23 8.57
C LYS A 290 -18.04 27.02 9.89
N THR A 291 -18.47 26.37 10.97
CA THR A 291 -18.35 26.94 12.32
C THR A 291 -16.88 26.99 12.73
N LYS A 292 -16.53 28.00 13.53
CA LYS A 292 -15.20 28.26 14.09
C LYS A 292 -14.58 27.04 14.81
N LEU A 293 -15.41 26.08 15.22
CA LEU A 293 -15.03 24.84 15.89
C LEU A 293 -14.35 23.83 14.93
N GLN A 294 -14.77 23.76 13.66
CA GLN A 294 -14.19 22.84 12.67
C GLN A 294 -12.72 23.19 12.36
N ASN A 295 -12.41 24.49 12.24
CA ASN A 295 -11.04 24.97 12.00
C ASN A 295 -10.13 24.84 13.24
N ILE A 296 -10.70 24.73 14.44
CA ILE A 296 -9.94 24.48 15.68
C ILE A 296 -9.56 22.99 15.76
N ILE A 297 -10.48 22.09 15.38
CA ILE A 297 -10.26 20.64 15.40
C ILE A 297 -9.27 20.20 14.30
N GLU A 298 -9.37 20.75 13.09
CA GLU A 298 -8.45 20.50 11.95
C GLU A 298 -7.00 21.02 12.17
N SER A 299 -6.66 21.51 13.36
CA SER A 299 -5.34 22.06 13.70
C SER A 299 -4.60 21.27 14.77
N GLU A 300 -5.25 20.31 15.43
CA GLU A 300 -4.71 19.70 16.65
C GLU A 300 -3.55 18.74 16.34
N PHE A 301 -3.71 17.83 15.39
CA PHE A 301 -2.68 16.84 15.09
C PHE A 301 -1.41 17.50 14.53
N ARG A 302 -1.57 18.38 13.53
CA ARG A 302 -0.45 19.16 12.97
C ARG A 302 0.27 19.98 14.05
N THR A 303 -0.46 20.56 14.99
CA THR A 303 0.14 21.31 16.11
C THR A 303 0.91 20.39 17.06
N LYS A 304 0.40 19.18 17.34
CA LYS A 304 1.11 18.16 18.13
C LYS A 304 2.42 17.73 17.44
N ILE A 305 2.40 17.46 16.13
CA ILE A 305 3.62 17.13 15.36
C ILE A 305 4.63 18.28 15.41
N GLN A 306 4.17 19.50 15.14
CA GLN A 306 5.00 20.69 15.16
C GLN A 306 5.63 20.90 16.55
N SER A 307 4.85 20.70 17.62
CA SER A 307 5.33 20.77 19.00
C SER A 307 6.42 19.74 19.28
N ILE A 308 6.28 18.49 18.80
CA ILE A 308 7.29 17.45 18.94
C ILE A 308 8.58 17.86 18.23
N ILE A 309 8.50 18.28 16.96
CA ILE A 309 9.65 18.73 16.17
C ILE A 309 10.35 19.92 16.86
N GLU A 310 9.59 20.90 17.34
CA GLU A 310 10.15 22.06 18.04
C GLU A 310 10.81 21.69 19.36
N SER A 311 10.22 20.76 20.13
CA SER A 311 10.82 20.26 21.35
C SER A 311 12.16 19.56 21.08
N GLU A 312 12.25 18.81 19.98
CA GLU A 312 13.48 18.16 19.56
C GLU A 312 14.55 19.20 19.18
N PHE A 313 14.17 20.29 18.51
CA PHE A 313 15.10 21.38 18.23
C PHE A 313 15.53 22.16 19.46
N ARG A 314 14.63 22.40 20.42
CA ARG A 314 15.00 23.14 21.65
C ARG A 314 15.97 22.33 22.51
N ASN A 315 15.74 21.02 22.61
CA ASN A 315 16.45 20.18 23.55
C ASN A 315 17.69 19.51 22.95
N ASN A 316 17.67 19.15 21.66
CA ASN A 316 18.66 18.24 21.07
C ASN A 316 19.38 18.80 19.83
N ASN A 317 19.04 19.98 19.31
CA ASN A 317 19.53 20.45 17.99
C ASN A 317 21.06 20.43 17.82
N MET A 318 21.79 21.02 18.77
CA MET A 318 23.26 21.07 18.68
C MET A 318 23.89 19.69 18.84
N SER A 319 23.34 18.87 19.74
CA SER A 319 23.79 17.49 19.95
C SER A 319 23.59 16.65 18.68
N ASN A 320 22.41 16.74 18.08
CA ASN A 320 22.07 16.04 16.83
C ASN A 320 23.00 16.49 15.71
N LYS A 321 23.21 17.80 15.52
CA LYS A 321 24.16 18.33 14.53
C LYS A 321 25.55 17.72 14.68
N ASN A 322 26.12 17.77 15.88
CA ASN A 322 27.48 17.29 16.13
C ASN A 322 27.59 15.77 15.91
N ARG A 323 26.60 15.00 16.36
CA ARG A 323 26.55 13.54 16.18
C ARG A 323 26.42 13.15 14.72
N ILE A 324 25.53 13.80 13.97
CA ILE A 324 25.34 13.54 12.54
C ILE A 324 26.61 13.88 11.77
N GLN A 325 27.23 15.03 12.04
CA GLN A 325 28.48 15.43 11.38
C GLN A 325 29.62 14.43 11.65
N LYS A 326 29.76 14.00 12.91
CA LYS A 326 30.72 12.96 13.28
C LYS A 326 30.44 11.64 12.55
N PHE A 327 29.19 11.19 12.54
CA PHE A 327 28.79 9.97 11.84
C PHE A 327 29.07 10.02 10.33
N ILE A 328 28.83 11.16 9.68
CA ILE A 328 29.16 11.36 8.25
C ILE A 328 30.67 11.25 8.02
N GLN A 329 31.49 11.78 8.93
CA GLN A 329 32.94 11.65 8.83
C GLN A 329 33.38 10.19 9.04
N ASP A 330 32.86 9.55 10.10
CA ASP A 330 33.16 8.17 10.43
C ASP A 330 32.75 7.19 9.30
N THR A 331 31.65 7.44 8.59
CA THR A 331 31.23 6.59 7.44
C THR A 331 32.09 6.77 6.19
N LYS A 332 32.85 7.86 6.09
CA LYS A 332 33.87 8.05 5.05
C LYS A 332 35.16 7.33 5.41
N ASP A 333 35.56 7.40 6.68
CA ASP A 333 36.85 6.92 7.15
C ASP A 333 36.82 5.45 7.59
N ASN A 334 35.67 4.94 8.04
CA ASN A 334 35.48 3.59 8.56
C ASN A 334 34.53 2.76 7.68
N LYS A 335 35.12 1.80 6.95
CA LYS A 335 34.40 0.88 6.07
C LYS A 335 33.38 0.00 6.81
N ASP A 336 33.68 -0.41 8.05
CA ASP A 336 32.81 -1.30 8.82
C ASP A 336 31.53 -0.59 9.26
N THR A 337 31.64 0.67 9.73
CA THR A 337 30.47 1.50 10.08
C THR A 337 29.57 1.69 8.86
N LYS A 338 30.17 1.97 7.70
CA LYS A 338 29.45 2.11 6.43
C LYS A 338 28.74 0.81 6.04
N GLN A 339 29.41 -0.34 6.16
CA GLN A 339 28.84 -1.64 5.83
C GLN A 339 27.70 -2.03 6.77
N LYS A 340 27.86 -1.83 8.08
CA LYS A 340 26.78 -2.07 9.07
C LYS A 340 25.54 -1.22 8.76
N THR A 341 25.73 0.05 8.45
CA THR A 341 24.61 0.94 8.11
C THR A 341 23.93 0.53 6.81
N LYS A 342 24.69 0.15 5.78
CA LYS A 342 24.11 -0.37 4.53
C LYS A 342 23.32 -1.65 4.73
N LYS A 343 23.80 -2.55 5.59
CA LYS A 343 23.08 -3.77 5.96
C LYS A 343 21.73 -3.42 6.59
N LEU A 344 21.72 -2.50 7.57
CA LEU A 344 20.47 -2.04 8.18
C LEU A 344 19.49 -1.46 7.16
N ILE A 345 19.97 -0.60 6.25
CA ILE A 345 19.16 -0.02 5.18
C ILE A 345 18.51 -1.14 4.33
N ASN A 346 19.29 -2.14 3.93
CA ASN A 346 18.79 -3.28 3.15
C ASN A 346 17.76 -4.10 3.93
N ASP A 347 18.01 -4.36 5.22
CA ASP A 347 17.10 -5.12 6.08
C ASP A 347 15.75 -4.39 6.24
N ILE A 348 15.76 -3.05 6.32
CA ILE A 348 14.55 -2.24 6.38
C ILE A 348 13.86 -2.18 5.02
N SER A 349 14.60 -2.06 3.91
CA SER A 349 14.03 -2.14 2.57
C SER A 349 13.31 -3.46 2.33
N LYS A 350 13.86 -4.57 2.84
CA LYS A 350 13.22 -5.88 2.79
C LYS A 350 11.91 -5.89 3.60
N LEU A 351 11.93 -5.38 4.83
CA LEU A 351 10.73 -5.25 5.66
C LEU A 351 9.64 -4.41 4.98
N ASN A 352 10.02 -3.29 4.34
CA ASN A 352 9.10 -2.46 3.57
C ASN A 352 8.44 -3.27 2.43
N GLN A 353 9.23 -4.08 1.70
CA GLN A 353 8.72 -4.91 0.62
C GLN A 353 7.77 -5.99 1.14
N GLU A 354 8.14 -6.69 2.22
CA GLU A 354 7.32 -7.71 2.87
C GLU A 354 5.98 -7.11 3.37
N THR A 355 6.04 -5.94 4.00
CA THR A 355 4.84 -5.21 4.44
C THR A 355 3.96 -4.81 3.26
N ASN A 356 4.54 -4.23 2.21
CA ASN A 356 3.78 -3.82 1.03
C ASN A 356 3.12 -5.00 0.32
N ASN A 357 3.79 -6.16 0.29
CA ASN A 357 3.19 -7.39 -0.24
C ASN A 357 1.98 -7.81 0.59
N GLU A 358 2.07 -7.77 1.93
CA GLU A 358 0.94 -8.10 2.82
C GLU A 358 -0.24 -7.12 2.69
N LEU A 359 0.04 -5.86 2.37
CA LEU A 359 -0.98 -4.84 2.16
C LEU A 359 -1.62 -4.89 0.76
N CYS A 360 -1.12 -5.75 -0.14
CA CYS A 360 -1.70 -5.95 -1.45
C CYS A 360 -2.91 -6.88 -1.39
N ILE A 361 -3.83 -6.70 -2.34
CA ILE A 361 -4.95 -7.61 -2.53
C ILE A 361 -4.42 -8.86 -3.20
N SER A 362 -4.66 -10.01 -2.58
CA SER A 362 -4.26 -11.33 -3.07
C SER A 362 -5.44 -12.12 -3.61
N ILE A 363 -6.63 -11.96 -3.03
CA ILE A 363 -7.86 -12.61 -3.45
C ILE A 363 -8.52 -11.76 -4.54
N SER A 364 -8.62 -12.33 -5.73
CA SER A 364 -9.17 -11.63 -6.90
C SER A 364 -10.69 -11.78 -7.00
N ASP A 365 -11.35 -10.86 -7.70
CA ASP A 365 -12.79 -10.98 -8.03
C ASP A 365 -13.09 -12.26 -8.81
N ARG A 366 -12.14 -12.75 -9.63
CA ARG A 366 -12.28 -14.03 -10.34
C ARG A 366 -12.36 -15.20 -9.37
N GLU A 367 -11.48 -15.23 -8.37
CA GLU A 367 -11.48 -16.27 -7.34
C GLU A 367 -12.77 -16.23 -6.51
N LEU A 368 -13.19 -15.04 -6.10
CA LEU A 368 -14.48 -14.88 -5.41
C LEU A 368 -15.65 -15.38 -6.26
N ASN A 369 -15.66 -15.09 -7.57
CA ASN A 369 -16.70 -15.57 -8.48
C ASN A 369 -16.60 -17.07 -8.77
N GLN A 370 -15.42 -17.69 -8.67
CA GLN A 370 -15.29 -19.15 -8.79
C GLN A 370 -15.88 -19.87 -7.57
N VAL A 371 -15.66 -19.32 -6.37
CA VAL A 371 -16.13 -19.95 -5.12
C VAL A 371 -17.59 -19.62 -4.82
N LEU A 372 -17.98 -18.36 -5.01
CA LEU A 372 -19.32 -17.85 -4.67
C LEU A 372 -20.25 -17.76 -5.89
N GLY A 373 -19.79 -18.25 -7.04
CA GLY A 373 -20.46 -18.15 -8.34
C GLY A 373 -20.46 -16.74 -8.94
N ASP A 374 -20.66 -16.67 -10.25
CA ASP A 374 -20.69 -15.42 -11.01
C ASP A 374 -22.02 -14.68 -10.76
N PRO A 375 -22.00 -13.41 -10.32
CA PRO A 375 -23.21 -12.64 -10.09
C PRO A 375 -24.17 -12.53 -11.28
N ASN A 376 -23.66 -12.62 -12.50
CA ASN A 376 -24.47 -12.54 -13.71
C ASN A 376 -25.21 -13.85 -14.02
N VAL A 377 -24.82 -14.94 -13.36
CA VAL A 377 -25.38 -16.29 -13.58
C VAL A 377 -26.14 -16.75 -12.34
N GLU A 378 -25.59 -16.54 -11.14
CA GLU A 378 -26.13 -17.03 -9.86
C GLU A 378 -27.40 -16.34 -9.38
N ILE A 379 -27.65 -15.09 -9.79
CA ILE A 379 -28.96 -14.48 -9.53
C ILE A 379 -30.07 -15.35 -10.15
N GLY A 380 -29.76 -16.15 -11.18
CA GLY A 380 -30.65 -17.17 -11.72
C GLY A 380 -31.91 -16.62 -12.37
N LEU A 381 -31.97 -15.29 -12.54
CA LEU A 381 -33.09 -14.57 -13.09
C LEU A 381 -32.62 -13.68 -14.24
N THR A 382 -33.42 -13.66 -15.29
CA THR A 382 -33.30 -12.68 -16.37
C THR A 382 -33.58 -11.28 -15.83
N LYS A 383 -33.09 -10.25 -16.54
CA LYS A 383 -33.40 -8.85 -16.19
C LYS A 383 -34.91 -8.62 -16.05
N SER A 384 -35.71 -9.18 -16.95
CA SER A 384 -37.17 -9.07 -16.93
C SER A 384 -37.79 -9.63 -15.66
N GLU A 385 -37.28 -10.76 -15.16
CA GLU A 385 -37.74 -11.38 -13.92
C GLU A 385 -37.31 -10.57 -12.69
N ILE A 386 -36.08 -10.04 -12.67
CA ILE A 386 -35.62 -9.12 -11.61
C ILE A 386 -36.50 -7.87 -11.57
N LEU A 387 -36.78 -7.28 -12.74
CA LEU A 387 -37.65 -6.11 -12.84
C LEU A 387 -39.08 -6.41 -12.41
N LEU A 388 -39.62 -7.59 -12.76
CA LEU A 388 -40.93 -8.02 -12.31
C LEU A 388 -40.97 -8.20 -10.79
N ASP A 389 -39.96 -8.83 -10.20
CA ASP A 389 -39.84 -9.00 -8.74
C ASP A 389 -39.79 -7.65 -8.02
N LEU A 390 -38.95 -6.72 -8.51
CA LEU A 390 -38.88 -5.34 -8.01
C LEU A 390 -40.21 -4.61 -8.15
N ARG A 391 -41.02 -4.88 -9.18
CA ARG A 391 -42.33 -4.23 -9.34
C ARG A 391 -43.37 -4.78 -8.36
N LEU A 392 -43.27 -6.05 -7.99
CA LEU A 392 -44.25 -6.73 -7.14
C LEU A 392 -43.93 -6.61 -5.65
N LYS A 393 -42.68 -6.35 -5.28
CA LYS A 393 -42.20 -6.34 -3.89
C LYS A 393 -41.63 -5.00 -3.48
N ARG A 394 -41.47 -4.79 -2.16
CA ARG A 394 -40.63 -3.71 -1.64
C ARG A 394 -39.17 -4.00 -2.00
N PHE A 395 -38.37 -2.95 -2.11
CA PHE A 395 -36.96 -3.09 -2.48
C PHE A 395 -36.21 -4.05 -1.55
N GLU A 396 -36.41 -3.91 -0.23
CA GLU A 396 -35.77 -4.73 0.80
C GLU A 396 -36.27 -6.19 0.83
N GLU A 397 -37.37 -6.49 0.14
CA GLU A 397 -37.92 -7.84 0.03
C GLU A 397 -37.59 -8.48 -1.34
N SER A 398 -36.92 -7.74 -2.22
CA SER A 398 -36.58 -8.19 -3.56
C SER A 398 -35.45 -9.22 -3.56
N ILE A 399 -35.49 -10.11 -4.55
CA ILE A 399 -34.44 -11.11 -4.79
C ILE A 399 -33.11 -10.41 -5.06
N TYR A 400 -33.13 -9.29 -5.78
CA TYR A 400 -31.94 -8.49 -6.06
C TYR A 400 -31.27 -7.97 -4.78
N TYR A 401 -32.05 -7.36 -3.87
CA TYR A 401 -31.51 -6.83 -2.62
C TYR A 401 -30.95 -7.94 -1.74
N ASN A 402 -31.71 -9.02 -1.55
CA ASN A 402 -31.31 -10.15 -0.72
C ASN A 402 -30.03 -10.82 -1.26
N TYR A 403 -29.97 -11.08 -2.58
CA TYR A 403 -28.79 -11.67 -3.21
C TYR A 403 -27.51 -10.87 -2.93
N TRP A 404 -27.54 -9.54 -3.10
CA TRP A 404 -26.36 -8.72 -2.91
C TRP A 404 -25.97 -8.55 -1.44
N ASN A 405 -26.94 -8.56 -0.52
CA ASN A 405 -26.66 -8.64 0.92
C ASN A 405 -26.01 -9.98 1.27
N ASP A 406 -26.61 -11.09 0.88
CA ASP A 406 -26.12 -12.44 1.17
C ASP A 406 -24.72 -12.64 0.57
N ARG A 407 -24.50 -12.17 -0.66
CA ARG A 407 -23.18 -12.20 -1.31
C ARG A 407 -22.15 -11.35 -0.55
N SER A 408 -22.54 -10.16 -0.09
CA SER A 408 -21.66 -9.28 0.70
C SER A 408 -21.20 -9.97 2.01
N GLU A 409 -22.11 -10.69 2.66
CA GLU A 409 -21.79 -11.50 3.85
C GLU A 409 -20.90 -12.70 3.50
N ALA A 410 -21.21 -13.42 2.43
CA ALA A 410 -20.41 -14.56 1.97
C ALA A 410 -18.98 -14.17 1.58
N ILE A 411 -18.77 -13.03 0.91
CA ILE A 411 -17.44 -12.48 0.61
C ILE A 411 -16.67 -12.20 1.90
N ASN A 412 -17.33 -11.58 2.88
CA ASN A 412 -16.72 -11.27 4.17
C ASN A 412 -16.31 -12.55 4.91
N GLU A 413 -17.20 -13.54 4.98
CA GLU A 413 -16.89 -14.84 5.61
C GLU A 413 -15.76 -15.59 4.89
N TYR A 414 -15.77 -15.61 3.56
CA TYR A 414 -14.71 -16.25 2.78
C TYR A 414 -13.36 -15.62 3.09
N ILE A 415 -13.23 -14.30 2.95
CA ILE A 415 -11.92 -13.63 3.11
C ILE A 415 -11.42 -13.73 4.56
N ILE A 416 -12.30 -13.60 5.57
CA ILE A 416 -11.90 -13.70 6.98
C ILE A 416 -11.37 -15.10 7.33
N ASN A 417 -11.95 -16.14 6.76
CA ASN A 417 -11.58 -17.52 7.07
C ASN A 417 -10.53 -18.10 6.12
N HIS A 418 -10.24 -17.44 5.00
CA HIS A 418 -9.33 -17.96 3.99
C HIS A 418 -7.87 -17.93 4.45
N GLU A 419 -7.18 -19.08 4.41
CA GLU A 419 -5.81 -19.22 4.92
C GLU A 419 -4.82 -18.26 4.25
N LYS A 420 -4.95 -18.03 2.94
CA LYS A 420 -4.05 -17.15 2.18
C LYS A 420 -4.41 -15.67 2.27
N SER A 421 -5.51 -15.29 2.91
CA SER A 421 -5.92 -13.88 2.98
C SER A 421 -4.84 -13.04 3.67
N GLN A 422 -4.55 -11.90 3.06
CA GLN A 422 -3.58 -10.91 3.54
C GLN A 422 -4.31 -9.70 4.15
N ILE A 423 -3.55 -8.80 4.78
CA ILE A 423 -4.11 -7.56 5.35
C ILE A 423 -4.80 -6.73 4.26
N GLY A 424 -4.23 -6.69 3.05
CA GLY A 424 -4.83 -6.00 1.91
C GLY A 424 -6.21 -6.55 1.51
N ASP A 425 -6.44 -7.85 1.66
CA ASP A 425 -7.75 -8.46 1.40
C ASP A 425 -8.79 -8.05 2.45
N LEU A 426 -8.39 -8.03 3.73
CA LEU A 426 -9.26 -7.59 4.83
C LEU A 426 -9.72 -6.14 4.65
N ARG A 427 -8.82 -5.28 4.16
CA ARG A 427 -9.16 -3.91 3.75
C ARG A 427 -10.13 -3.92 2.57
N ASN A 428 -9.88 -4.74 1.56
CA ASN A 428 -10.68 -4.78 0.35
C ASN A 428 -12.14 -5.18 0.62
N ILE A 429 -12.40 -6.01 1.64
CA ILE A 429 -13.78 -6.33 2.09
C ILE A 429 -14.58 -5.04 2.30
N ARG A 430 -14.05 -4.08 3.07
CA ARG A 430 -14.76 -2.83 3.38
C ARG A 430 -15.10 -2.06 2.11
N ILE A 431 -14.14 -1.96 1.19
CA ILE A 431 -14.32 -1.27 -0.09
C ILE A 431 -15.39 -1.97 -0.94
N LEU A 432 -15.39 -3.31 -0.99
CA LEU A 432 -16.40 -4.09 -1.69
C LEU A 432 -17.80 -3.92 -1.06
N GLN A 433 -17.90 -3.98 0.26
CA GLN A 433 -19.14 -3.78 1.00
C GLN A 433 -19.70 -2.37 0.79
N GLU A 434 -18.85 -1.34 0.81
CA GLU A 434 -19.25 0.04 0.52
C GLU A 434 -19.75 0.19 -0.93
N LYS A 435 -19.07 -0.45 -1.90
CA LYS A 435 -19.53 -0.47 -3.30
C LYS A 435 -20.90 -1.13 -3.45
N ILE A 436 -21.11 -2.30 -2.85
CA ILE A 436 -22.40 -3.00 -2.88
C ILE A 436 -23.48 -2.14 -2.22
N LYS A 437 -23.19 -1.54 -1.07
CA LYS A 437 -24.12 -0.64 -0.39
C LYS A 437 -24.51 0.58 -1.23
N MET A 438 -23.53 1.26 -1.82
CA MET A 438 -23.78 2.42 -2.69
C MET A 438 -24.64 2.05 -3.91
N MET A 439 -24.39 0.88 -4.48
CA MET A 439 -25.20 0.34 -5.56
C MET A 439 -26.63 0.05 -5.10
N LEU A 440 -26.83 -0.65 -3.97
CA LEU A 440 -28.15 -0.91 -3.41
C LEU A 440 -28.91 0.38 -3.11
N ASP A 441 -28.24 1.38 -2.51
CA ASP A 441 -28.84 2.70 -2.24
C ASP A 441 -29.28 3.40 -3.54
N LEU A 442 -28.46 3.32 -4.60
CA LEU A 442 -28.80 3.89 -5.90
C LEU A 442 -30.00 3.18 -6.54
N ILE A 443 -30.02 1.85 -6.53
CA ILE A 443 -31.15 1.09 -7.09
C ILE A 443 -32.42 1.31 -6.26
N ARG A 444 -32.33 1.40 -4.93
CA ARG A 444 -33.46 1.78 -4.07
C ARG A 444 -34.06 3.12 -4.51
N LEU A 445 -33.23 4.14 -4.67
CA LEU A 445 -33.69 5.46 -5.11
C LEU A 445 -34.35 5.41 -6.50
N ARG A 446 -33.83 4.59 -7.42
CA ARG A 446 -34.45 4.40 -8.74
C ARG A 446 -35.80 3.68 -8.61
N HIS A 447 -35.89 2.66 -7.76
CA HIS A 447 -37.10 1.87 -7.51
C HIS A 447 -38.21 2.71 -6.87
N GLU A 448 -37.89 3.52 -5.87
CA GLU A 448 -38.84 4.41 -5.19
C GLU A 448 -39.44 5.47 -6.13
N ASN A 449 -38.68 5.89 -7.15
CA ASN A 449 -39.11 6.87 -8.14
C ASN A 449 -39.60 6.22 -9.46
N TRP A 450 -39.80 4.90 -9.47
CA TRP A 450 -40.10 4.17 -10.68
C TRP A 450 -41.54 4.42 -11.17
N LYS A 451 -41.66 4.94 -12.40
CA LYS A 451 -42.95 5.17 -13.05
C LYS A 451 -43.38 3.97 -13.90
N GLN A 452 -44.69 3.86 -14.13
CA GLN A 452 -45.33 2.74 -14.81
C GLN A 452 -44.82 2.47 -16.24
N ASP A 453 -44.37 3.52 -16.94
CA ASP A 453 -43.95 3.46 -18.35
C ASP A 453 -42.43 3.56 -18.57
N GLU A 454 -41.64 3.62 -17.50
CA GLU A 454 -40.18 3.73 -17.57
C GLU A 454 -39.52 2.38 -17.29
N GLU A 455 -38.39 2.08 -17.93
CA GLU A 455 -37.58 0.91 -17.59
C GLU A 455 -36.62 1.27 -16.45
N LEU A 456 -36.60 0.45 -15.39
CA LEU A 456 -35.66 0.64 -14.29
C LEU A 456 -34.26 0.19 -14.72
N ASP A 457 -33.31 1.11 -14.77
CA ASP A 457 -31.92 0.77 -15.07
C ASP A 457 -31.25 0.14 -13.83
N LEU A 458 -30.75 -1.08 -13.98
CA LEU A 458 -30.01 -1.82 -12.95
C LEU A 458 -28.49 -1.69 -13.10
N ASN A 459 -28.01 -1.07 -14.19
CA ASN A 459 -26.58 -0.93 -14.42
C ASN A 459 -26.01 0.20 -13.56
N VAL A 460 -24.86 -0.08 -12.94
CA VAL A 460 -24.10 0.87 -12.13
C VAL A 460 -22.64 0.79 -12.58
N ASP A 461 -22.29 1.60 -13.60
CA ASP A 461 -20.99 1.83 -14.27
C ASP A 461 -19.94 0.70 -14.27
N GLU A 462 -19.45 0.28 -13.10
CA GLU A 462 -18.37 -0.71 -12.93
C GLU A 462 -18.67 -1.86 -11.93
N ILE A 463 -19.77 -1.81 -11.15
CA ILE A 463 -20.04 -2.76 -10.05
C ILE A 463 -20.93 -3.91 -10.51
N ILE A 464 -21.89 -3.63 -11.39
CA ILE A 464 -22.70 -4.63 -12.07
C ILE A 464 -22.84 -4.21 -13.52
N LYS A 465 -22.38 -5.07 -14.42
CA LYS A 465 -22.90 -5.17 -15.78
C LYS A 465 -23.70 -6.45 -15.82
N VAL A 466 -25.02 -6.37 -15.63
CA VAL A 466 -25.88 -7.53 -15.87
C VAL A 466 -25.72 -7.84 -17.35
N GLN A 467 -25.01 -8.92 -17.67
CA GLN A 467 -24.91 -9.34 -19.06
C GLN A 467 -26.32 -9.75 -19.52
N TYR A 468 -26.68 -9.24 -20.68
CA TYR A 468 -27.98 -9.49 -21.30
C TYR A 468 -27.96 -10.89 -21.87
N PHE A 469 -28.72 -11.79 -21.26
CA PHE A 469 -29.04 -13.08 -21.86
C PHE A 469 -30.47 -12.97 -22.37
N GLU A 470 -30.65 -13.10 -23.68
CA GLU A 470 -31.97 -12.97 -24.29
C GLU A 470 -32.87 -14.14 -23.86
N ASN A 471 -32.30 -15.34 -23.64
CA ASN A 471 -33.05 -16.56 -23.28
C ASN A 471 -32.33 -17.40 -22.19
N ILE A 472 -33.09 -18.25 -21.47
CA ILE A 472 -32.61 -19.18 -20.42
C ILE A 472 -31.58 -20.20 -20.97
N GLU A 473 -31.66 -20.51 -22.26
CA GLU A 473 -30.77 -21.47 -22.93
C GLU A 473 -29.32 -20.95 -23.05
N ASP A 474 -29.11 -19.62 -23.08
CA ASP A 474 -27.77 -19.00 -23.09
C ASP A 474 -27.11 -19.05 -21.69
N LEU A 475 -27.91 -19.03 -20.62
CA LEU A 475 -27.43 -19.21 -19.23
C LEU A 475 -26.97 -20.65 -19.00
N GLN A 476 -27.70 -21.64 -19.52
CA GLN A 476 -27.35 -23.07 -19.44
C GLN A 476 -26.06 -23.38 -20.23
N ALA A 477 -25.86 -22.78 -21.41
CA ALA A 477 -24.63 -22.95 -22.19
C ALA A 477 -23.38 -22.38 -21.49
N ILE A 478 -23.53 -21.37 -20.63
CA ILE A 478 -22.43 -20.81 -19.82
C ILE A 478 -22.16 -21.66 -18.58
N GLN A 479 -23.20 -22.18 -17.91
CA GLN A 479 -23.03 -23.17 -16.83
C GLN A 479 -22.32 -24.44 -17.34
N ASP A 480 -22.67 -24.89 -18.54
CA ASP A 480 -22.03 -26.06 -19.17
C ASP A 480 -20.60 -25.77 -19.65
N SER A 481 -20.28 -24.54 -20.07
CA SER A 481 -18.91 -24.17 -20.46
C SER A 481 -17.99 -23.87 -19.26
N ASN A 482 -18.52 -23.31 -18.18
CA ASN A 482 -17.78 -23.16 -16.92
C ASN A 482 -17.51 -24.51 -16.23
N ASN A 483 -18.46 -25.45 -16.29
CA ASN A 483 -18.25 -26.83 -15.84
C ASN A 483 -17.20 -27.56 -16.71
N ASN A 484 -17.23 -27.37 -18.04
CA ASN A 484 -16.22 -27.97 -18.92
C ASN A 484 -14.82 -27.35 -18.75
N LEU A 485 -14.70 -26.07 -18.36
CA LEU A 485 -13.41 -25.45 -18.06
C LEU A 485 -12.79 -25.99 -16.76
N SER A 486 -13.62 -26.29 -15.76
CA SER A 486 -13.21 -26.98 -14.52
C SER A 486 -12.76 -28.42 -14.76
N ILE A 487 -13.38 -29.13 -15.72
CA ILE A 487 -12.99 -30.49 -16.12
C ILE A 487 -11.70 -30.49 -16.96
N LEU A 488 -11.47 -29.46 -17.78
CA LEU A 488 -10.22 -29.31 -18.54
C LEU A 488 -9.01 -29.00 -17.65
N GLU A 489 -9.19 -28.24 -16.56
CA GLU A 489 -8.14 -27.97 -15.57
C GLU A 489 -7.84 -29.21 -14.68
N GLU A 490 -8.85 -30.02 -14.30
CA GLU A 490 -8.61 -31.33 -13.65
C GLU A 490 -7.86 -32.32 -14.56
N ILE A 491 -8.00 -32.20 -15.88
CA ILE A 491 -7.26 -33.01 -16.86
C ILE A 491 -5.82 -32.48 -17.02
N GLU A 492 -5.59 -31.16 -17.03
CA GLU A 492 -4.22 -30.58 -17.06
C GLU A 492 -3.40 -30.94 -15.81
N ASP A 493 -4.01 -30.96 -14.63
CA ASP A 493 -3.35 -31.41 -13.38
C ASP A 493 -3.05 -32.93 -13.37
N LEU A 494 -3.80 -33.73 -14.15
CA LEU A 494 -3.52 -35.16 -14.34
C LEU A 494 -2.45 -35.44 -15.40
N TYR A 495 -2.32 -34.59 -16.43
CA TYR A 495 -1.25 -34.70 -17.43
C TYR A 495 0.13 -34.28 -16.88
N GLU A 496 0.21 -33.40 -15.87
CA GLU A 496 1.46 -33.11 -15.15
C GLU A 496 1.97 -34.28 -14.28
N LEU A 497 1.14 -35.30 -14.01
CA LEU A 497 1.53 -36.50 -13.25
C LEU A 497 2.04 -37.66 -14.14
N GLU A 498 1.72 -37.68 -15.44
CA GLU A 498 2.22 -38.72 -16.37
C GLU A 498 3.56 -38.38 -17.04
N GLU A 499 4.05 -37.13 -16.96
CA GLU A 499 5.40 -36.76 -17.44
C GLU A 499 6.52 -37.00 -16.40
N ILE A 500 6.24 -37.64 -15.26
CA ILE A 500 7.25 -37.98 -14.23
C ILE A 500 7.77 -39.43 -14.35
N GLU A 501 7.22 -40.26 -15.23
CA GLU A 501 7.78 -41.59 -15.52
C GLU A 501 8.06 -41.77 -17.03
N ASN A 502 9.17 -41.19 -17.51
CA ASN A 502 10.03 -41.77 -18.56
C ASN A 502 11.42 -41.13 -18.61
#